data_AF-A0A0B0H4F5-F1
#
_entry.id   AF-A0A0B0H4F5-F1
#
_cell.length_a   1.000
_cell.length_b   1.000
_cell.length_c   1.000
_cell.angle_alpha   90.00
_cell.angle_beta   90.00
_cell.angle_gamma   90.00
#
_symmetry.space_group_name_H-M   'P 1'
#
loop_
_entity.id
_entity.type
_entity.pdbx_description
1 polymer ?
#
loop_
_entity_poly.entity_id
_entity_poly.type
_entity_poly.pdbx_seq_one_letter_code
_entity_poly.pdbx_strand_id
1 'polypeptide(L)'
;MWHVSFEEPEYTANSDAIGPLRILEAIRILGLEEKTRFYQASTSELYGKAVEMPQNENTPFHPRSPYAVAKLYAYWITVNYREAYGMYACNGILFNHESPMRGETFVTRKITRALARIKLGLQSCLYLGNLDAKRDWGHARDYIEMQWLMLQQDEPEDFCIATGMQYSVRDFVNFACKELEIAIKWSGSGVNEKGIDSESGEAIIAVDPRYFRPTEVDSLLGDATKAREKLGWTPKITFEEMVKEMVSTDIKEAQREQLCKQIGTELPG
;
A
#
# COMPACT_ATOMS: atom_id res chain seq x y z
N MET A 1 -1.52 5.09 8.44
CA MET A 1 -2.17 3.85 8.93
C MET A 1 -1.23 3.01 9.80
N TRP A 2 -0.07 2.58 9.29
CA TRP A 2 0.84 1.70 10.06
C TRP A 2 1.37 2.30 11.36
N HIS A 3 1.89 3.53 11.32
CA HIS A 3 2.37 4.25 12.52
C HIS A 3 1.21 4.57 13.47
N VAL A 4 0.08 5.02 12.90
CA VAL A 4 -1.16 5.32 13.64
C VAL A 4 -1.65 4.10 14.44
N SER A 5 -1.50 2.88 13.93
CA SER A 5 -1.93 1.68 14.68
C SER A 5 -1.09 1.38 15.92
N PHE A 6 0.15 1.86 16.00
CA PHE A 6 0.95 1.78 17.22
C PHE A 6 0.53 2.85 18.24
N GLU A 7 0.03 3.98 17.76
CA GLU A 7 -0.47 5.08 18.61
C GLU A 7 -1.90 4.81 19.10
N GLU A 8 -2.74 4.18 18.28
CA GLU A 8 -4.16 3.89 18.55
C GLU A 8 -4.50 2.38 18.36
N PRO A 9 -3.83 1.46 19.08
CA PRO A 9 -3.98 0.02 18.84
C PRO A 9 -5.38 -0.51 19.18
N GLU A 10 -6.03 0.03 20.22
CA GLU A 10 -7.38 -0.38 20.61
C GLU A 10 -8.42 0.04 19.57
N TYR A 11 -8.37 1.29 19.11
CA TYR A 11 -9.25 1.78 18.06
C TYR A 11 -9.06 1.01 16.75
N THR A 12 -7.79 0.71 16.42
CA THR A 12 -7.45 -0.13 15.25
C THR A 12 -8.07 -1.52 15.39
N ALA A 13 -7.94 -2.20 16.52
CA ALA A 13 -8.53 -3.52 16.72
C ALA A 13 -10.08 -3.48 16.67
N ASN A 14 -10.69 -2.47 17.31
CA ASN A 14 -12.14 -2.33 17.30
C ASN A 14 -12.71 -2.13 15.89
N SER A 15 -11.98 -1.43 15.03
CA SER A 15 -12.37 -1.14 13.64
C SER A 15 -12.02 -2.31 12.71
N ASP A 16 -10.77 -2.76 12.72
CA ASP A 16 -10.22 -3.65 11.70
C ASP A 16 -10.40 -5.13 12.02
N ALA A 17 -10.57 -5.51 13.29
CA ALA A 17 -10.83 -6.89 13.71
C ALA A 17 -12.32 -7.09 13.99
N ILE A 18 -12.89 -6.31 14.92
CA ILE A 18 -14.28 -6.49 15.36
C ILE A 18 -15.27 -5.93 14.32
N GLY A 19 -14.89 -4.95 13.51
CA GLY A 19 -15.73 -4.44 12.42
C GLY A 19 -16.19 -5.53 11.44
N PRO A 20 -15.27 -6.30 10.83
CA PRO A 20 -15.61 -7.44 9.97
C PRO A 20 -16.54 -8.47 10.64
N LEU A 21 -16.28 -8.82 11.91
CA LEU A 21 -17.19 -9.68 12.68
C LEU A 21 -18.61 -9.09 12.74
N ARG A 22 -18.75 -7.79 13.04
CA ARG A 22 -20.07 -7.14 13.12
C ARG A 22 -20.83 -7.20 11.80
N ILE A 23 -20.14 -7.05 10.67
CA ILE A 23 -20.77 -7.14 9.35
C ILE A 23 -21.20 -8.57 9.05
N LEU A 24 -20.34 -9.56 9.30
CA LEU A 24 -20.65 -10.98 9.12
C LEU A 24 -21.83 -11.41 10.00
N GLU A 25 -21.84 -11.03 11.27
CA GLU A 25 -22.97 -11.28 12.17
C GLU A 25 -24.25 -10.58 11.71
N ALA A 26 -24.16 -9.34 11.20
CA ALA A 26 -25.33 -8.65 10.70
C ALA A 26 -25.97 -9.38 9.51
N ILE A 27 -25.15 -9.91 8.59
CA ILE A 27 -25.64 -10.74 7.47
C ILE A 27 -26.37 -11.97 8.02
N ARG A 28 -25.77 -12.67 8.98
CA ARG A 28 -26.33 -13.90 9.58
C ARG A 28 -27.62 -13.64 10.37
N ILE A 29 -27.63 -12.64 11.25
CA ILE A 29 -28.80 -12.27 12.07
C ILE A 29 -30.00 -11.86 11.20
N LEU A 30 -29.75 -11.22 10.06
CA LEU A 30 -30.78 -10.81 9.13
C LEU A 30 -31.24 -11.91 8.16
N GLY A 31 -30.65 -13.12 8.22
CA GLY A 31 -31.00 -14.23 7.34
C GLY A 31 -30.62 -13.97 5.87
N LEU A 32 -29.49 -13.31 5.63
CA LEU A 32 -29.04 -12.86 4.31
C LEU A 32 -27.88 -13.69 3.73
N GLU A 33 -27.60 -14.87 4.29
CA GLU A 33 -26.47 -15.73 3.94
C GLU A 33 -26.50 -16.15 2.46
N GLU A 34 -27.67 -16.56 1.95
CA GLU A 34 -27.86 -17.00 0.56
C GLU A 34 -27.88 -15.85 -0.46
N LYS A 35 -28.03 -14.61 0.01
CA LYS A 35 -28.15 -13.42 -0.84
C LYS A 35 -26.87 -12.59 -0.91
N THR A 36 -26.10 -12.59 0.18
CA THR A 36 -25.00 -11.64 0.36
C THR A 36 -23.66 -12.34 0.23
N ARG A 37 -22.83 -11.84 -0.67
CA ARG A 37 -21.42 -12.24 -0.77
C ARG A 37 -20.55 -11.23 -0.06
N PHE A 38 -19.68 -11.69 0.82
CA PHE A 38 -18.81 -10.86 1.65
C PHE A 38 -17.35 -10.98 1.20
N TYR A 39 -16.70 -9.83 1.02
CA TYR A 39 -15.29 -9.73 0.72
C TYR A 39 -14.58 -9.02 1.86
N GLN A 40 -13.55 -9.66 2.42
CA GLN A 40 -12.66 -9.08 3.40
C GLN A 40 -11.38 -8.57 2.72
N ALA A 41 -11.12 -7.28 2.91
CA ALA A 41 -9.86 -6.64 2.54
C ALA A 41 -8.74 -7.05 3.51
N SER A 42 -8.19 -8.23 3.28
CA SER A 42 -6.97 -8.75 3.90
C SER A 42 -5.72 -8.14 3.23
N THR A 43 -4.52 -8.50 3.69
CA THR A 43 -3.31 -7.73 3.35
C THR A 43 -2.04 -8.57 3.42
N SER A 44 -1.05 -8.23 2.59
CA SER A 44 0.30 -8.82 2.67
C SER A 44 0.99 -8.59 4.02
N GLU A 45 0.56 -7.62 4.82
CA GLU A 45 1.16 -7.39 6.14
C GLU A 45 0.80 -8.47 7.17
N LEU A 46 -0.12 -9.38 6.83
CA LEU A 46 -0.32 -10.63 7.57
C LEU A 46 0.95 -11.49 7.56
N TYR A 47 1.74 -11.47 6.48
CA TYR A 47 2.99 -12.22 6.38
C TYR A 47 4.09 -11.64 7.26
N GLY A 48 4.11 -10.31 7.44
CA GLY A 48 5.05 -9.59 8.33
C GLY A 48 6.49 -10.09 8.23
N LYS A 49 6.96 -10.86 9.23
CA LYS A 49 8.27 -11.53 9.18
C LYS A 49 8.15 -12.85 8.41
N ALA A 50 7.94 -12.75 7.09
CA ALA A 50 7.73 -13.90 6.22
C ALA A 50 8.92 -14.88 6.30
N VAL A 51 8.61 -16.17 6.36
CA VAL A 51 9.60 -17.28 6.37
C VAL A 51 9.87 -17.82 4.97
N GLU A 52 9.00 -17.50 4.00
CA GLU A 52 9.05 -17.93 2.61
C GLU A 52 8.95 -16.70 1.69
N MET A 53 9.61 -16.76 0.52
CA MET A 53 9.49 -15.75 -0.54
C MET A 53 9.53 -16.46 -1.92
N PRO A 54 8.63 -16.12 -2.86
CA PRO A 54 7.47 -15.24 -2.70
C PRO A 54 6.41 -15.83 -1.75
N GLN A 55 5.53 -14.99 -1.20
CA GLN A 55 4.42 -15.43 -0.33
C GLN A 55 3.17 -15.73 -1.14
N ASN A 56 2.46 -16.80 -0.79
CA ASN A 56 1.16 -17.18 -1.36
C ASN A 56 0.13 -17.49 -0.27
N GLU A 57 -1.03 -18.04 -0.64
CA GLU A 57 -2.13 -18.36 0.28
C GLU A 57 -1.74 -19.39 1.36
N ASN A 58 -0.71 -20.21 1.13
CA ASN A 58 -0.26 -21.24 2.05
C ASN A 58 0.89 -20.77 2.96
N THR A 59 1.49 -19.62 2.66
CA THR A 59 2.60 -19.10 3.46
C THR A 59 2.10 -18.73 4.87
N PRO A 60 2.76 -19.20 5.95
CA PRO A 60 2.35 -18.89 7.30
C PRO A 60 2.37 -17.39 7.62
N PHE A 61 1.33 -16.91 8.30
CA PHE A 61 1.25 -15.53 8.76
C PHE A 61 2.14 -15.27 9.98
N HIS A 62 2.80 -14.11 10.00
CA HIS A 62 3.62 -13.64 11.11
C HIS A 62 3.51 -12.11 11.26
N PRO A 63 2.38 -11.58 11.77
CA PRO A 63 2.13 -10.14 11.82
C PRO A 63 3.16 -9.39 12.68
N ARG A 64 3.43 -8.12 12.32
CA ARG A 64 4.46 -7.27 12.95
C ARG A 64 3.94 -5.91 13.41
N SER A 65 2.62 -5.71 13.47
CA SER A 65 1.99 -4.48 13.97
C SER A 65 0.60 -4.77 14.57
N PRO A 66 0.06 -3.88 15.44
CA PRO A 66 -1.31 -3.99 15.93
C PRO A 66 -2.34 -4.07 14.79
N TYR A 67 -2.14 -3.29 13.73
CA TYR A 67 -2.95 -3.39 12.51
C TYR A 67 -2.90 -4.79 11.89
N ALA A 68 -1.71 -5.39 11.72
CA ALA A 68 -1.58 -6.70 11.09
C ALA A 68 -2.20 -7.81 11.97
N VAL A 69 -2.11 -7.70 13.29
CA VAL A 69 -2.78 -8.60 14.23
C VAL A 69 -4.31 -8.46 14.14
N ALA A 70 -4.82 -7.23 14.07
CA ALA A 70 -6.26 -6.99 13.90
C ALA A 70 -6.78 -7.57 12.57
N LYS A 71 -6.04 -7.35 11.48
CA LYS A 71 -6.35 -7.95 10.17
C LYS A 71 -6.26 -9.47 10.18
N LEU A 72 -5.37 -10.07 10.97
CA LEU A 72 -5.28 -11.51 11.11
C LEU A 72 -6.53 -12.10 11.76
N TYR A 73 -7.09 -11.43 12.78
CA TYR A 73 -8.40 -11.80 13.32
C TYR A 73 -9.48 -11.71 12.24
N ALA A 74 -9.53 -10.61 11.49
CA ALA A 74 -10.54 -10.43 10.44
C ALA A 74 -10.43 -11.47 9.31
N TYR A 75 -9.21 -11.89 8.98
CA TYR A 75 -8.98 -12.99 8.06
C TYR A 75 -9.63 -14.27 8.59
N TRP A 76 -9.29 -14.66 9.82
CA TRP A 76 -9.76 -15.93 10.40
C TRP A 76 -11.25 -15.95 10.72
N ILE A 77 -11.84 -14.82 11.13
CA ILE A 77 -13.29 -14.77 11.35
C ILE A 77 -14.05 -14.90 10.03
N THR A 78 -13.50 -14.36 8.92
CA THR A 78 -14.06 -14.54 7.57
C THR A 78 -14.01 -16.01 7.15
N VAL A 79 -12.86 -16.68 7.33
CA VAL A 79 -12.71 -18.12 7.07
C VAL A 79 -13.71 -18.92 7.92
N ASN A 80 -13.80 -18.61 9.21
CA ASN A 80 -14.66 -19.35 10.12
C ASN A 80 -16.15 -19.23 9.75
N TYR A 81 -16.62 -18.06 9.31
CA TYR A 81 -18.02 -17.88 8.90
C TYR A 81 -18.34 -18.59 7.60
N ARG A 82 -17.38 -18.64 6.66
CA ARG A 82 -17.48 -19.46 5.45
C ARG A 82 -17.62 -20.95 5.82
N GLU A 83 -16.76 -21.45 6.70
CA GLU A 83 -16.73 -22.89 7.05
C GLU A 83 -17.88 -23.32 7.97
N ALA A 84 -18.25 -22.51 8.95
CA ALA A 84 -19.24 -22.87 9.97
C ALA A 84 -20.69 -22.65 9.49
N TYR A 85 -20.93 -21.64 8.65
CA TYR A 85 -22.28 -21.25 8.23
C TYR A 85 -22.51 -21.38 6.72
N GLY A 86 -21.51 -21.81 5.94
CA GLY A 86 -21.64 -21.94 4.49
C GLY A 86 -21.77 -20.60 3.75
N MET A 87 -21.43 -19.48 4.41
CA MET A 87 -21.56 -18.15 3.81
C MET A 87 -20.55 -17.96 2.67
N TYR A 88 -20.96 -17.28 1.60
CA TYR A 88 -20.01 -16.78 0.60
C TYR A 88 -19.19 -15.63 1.21
N ALA A 89 -18.07 -15.97 1.85
CA ALA A 89 -17.16 -15.03 2.48
C ALA A 89 -15.72 -15.34 2.08
N CYS A 90 -15.00 -14.38 1.47
CA CYS A 90 -13.65 -14.60 0.98
C CYS A 90 -12.66 -13.49 1.37
N ASN A 91 -11.38 -13.83 1.44
CA ASN A 91 -10.28 -12.91 1.73
C ASN A 91 -9.45 -12.63 0.49
N GLY A 92 -9.36 -11.36 0.08
CA GLY A 92 -8.29 -10.94 -0.81
C GLY A 92 -7.06 -10.56 0.01
N ILE A 93 -5.96 -11.29 -0.14
CA ILE A 93 -4.68 -10.98 0.50
C ILE A 93 -3.90 -10.04 -0.43
N LEU A 94 -4.19 -8.74 -0.33
CA LEU A 94 -3.65 -7.74 -1.26
C LEU A 94 -2.27 -7.28 -0.83
N PHE A 95 -1.33 -7.34 -1.77
CA PHE A 95 -0.06 -6.64 -1.69
C PHE A 95 -0.24 -5.14 -1.91
N ASN A 96 0.84 -4.38 -1.79
CA ASN A 96 0.76 -2.93 -1.85
C ASN A 96 0.23 -2.50 -3.22
N HIS A 97 -0.78 -1.63 -3.20
CA HIS A 97 -1.38 -1.09 -4.40
C HIS A 97 -1.64 0.40 -4.22
N GLU A 98 -1.29 1.16 -5.25
CA GLU A 98 -1.15 2.61 -5.16
C GLU A 98 -1.90 3.27 -6.34
N SER A 99 -2.13 4.57 -6.24
CA SER A 99 -2.77 5.39 -7.27
C SER A 99 -2.63 6.87 -6.90
N PRO A 100 -3.02 7.80 -7.79
CA PRO A 100 -3.15 9.22 -7.44
C PRO A 100 -4.19 9.52 -6.35
N MET A 101 -4.97 8.54 -5.88
CA MET A 101 -5.91 8.68 -4.76
C MET A 101 -5.33 8.16 -3.44
N ARG A 102 -4.09 7.64 -3.45
CA ARG A 102 -3.45 7.12 -2.24
C ARG A 102 -3.29 8.23 -1.20
N GLY A 103 -3.56 7.91 0.08
CA GLY A 103 -3.40 8.85 1.17
C GLY A 103 -1.96 9.36 1.31
N GLU A 104 -1.80 10.65 1.63
CA GLU A 104 -0.52 11.37 1.57
C GLU A 104 0.54 10.86 2.56
N THR A 105 0.09 10.17 3.61
CA THR A 105 0.97 9.58 4.63
C THR A 105 1.66 8.29 4.18
N PHE A 106 1.21 7.65 3.09
CA PHE A 106 1.87 6.46 2.55
C PHE A 106 3.12 6.85 1.75
N VAL A 107 4.18 6.03 1.85
CA VAL A 107 5.52 6.37 1.34
C VAL A 107 5.53 6.77 -0.13
N THR A 108 4.78 6.07 -0.98
CA THR A 108 4.68 6.31 -2.42
C THR A 108 4.12 7.70 -2.72
N ARG A 109 2.97 8.05 -2.12
CA ARG A 109 2.34 9.36 -2.29
C ARG A 109 3.13 10.48 -1.61
N LYS A 110 3.75 10.19 -0.46
CA LYS A 110 4.67 11.11 0.20
C LYS A 110 5.82 11.49 -0.73
N ILE A 111 6.39 10.51 -1.44
CA ILE A 111 7.48 10.72 -2.40
C ILE A 111 7.02 11.57 -3.58
N THR A 112 5.96 11.18 -4.28
CA THR A 112 5.52 11.88 -5.50
C THR A 112 5.09 13.32 -5.22
N ARG A 113 4.34 13.55 -4.13
CA ARG A 113 3.95 14.90 -3.70
C ARG A 113 5.15 15.77 -3.33
N ALA A 114 6.08 15.25 -2.54
CA ALA A 114 7.22 16.03 -2.09
C ALA A 114 8.17 16.34 -3.24
N LEU A 115 8.48 15.37 -4.11
CA LEU A 115 9.35 15.61 -5.28
C LEU A 115 8.72 16.60 -6.26
N ALA A 116 7.40 16.53 -6.49
CA ALA A 116 6.69 17.52 -7.29
C ALA A 116 6.83 18.94 -6.71
N ARG A 117 6.68 19.09 -5.38
CA ARG A 117 6.89 20.38 -4.70
C ARG A 117 8.34 20.84 -4.74
N ILE A 118 9.30 19.92 -4.59
CA ILE A 118 10.75 20.21 -4.68
C ILE A 118 11.09 20.73 -6.08
N LYS A 119 10.59 20.08 -7.15
CA LYS A 119 10.80 20.53 -8.53
C LYS A 119 10.34 21.97 -8.77
N LEU A 120 9.29 22.41 -8.07
CA LEU A 120 8.72 23.76 -8.18
C LEU A 120 9.24 24.74 -7.12
N GLY A 121 10.24 24.34 -6.30
CA GLY A 121 10.79 25.17 -5.23
C GLY A 121 9.84 25.44 -4.06
N LEU A 122 8.77 24.67 -3.93
CA LEU A 122 7.77 24.79 -2.85
C LEU A 122 8.17 24.04 -1.58
N GLN A 123 9.13 23.13 -1.67
CA GLN A 123 9.67 22.34 -0.58
C GLN A 123 11.16 22.12 -0.84
N SER A 124 11.99 22.09 0.20
CA SER A 124 13.45 21.92 0.05
C SER A 124 13.90 20.47 0.12
N CYS A 125 13.35 19.68 1.04
CA CYS A 125 13.81 18.33 1.33
C CYS A 125 12.64 17.40 1.69
N LEU A 126 12.74 16.13 1.28
CA LEU A 126 11.88 15.03 1.70
C LEU A 126 12.64 14.13 2.68
N TYR A 127 12.04 13.91 3.85
CA TYR A 127 12.56 12.98 4.84
C TYR A 127 11.90 11.60 4.71
N LEU A 128 12.69 10.53 4.68
CA LEU A 128 12.23 9.14 4.58
C LEU A 128 12.84 8.27 5.69
N GLY A 129 12.31 7.06 5.87
CA GLY A 129 12.86 6.05 6.76
C GLY A 129 13.82 5.12 6.00
N ASN A 130 13.60 3.81 6.12
CA ASN A 130 14.39 2.80 5.43
C ASN A 130 14.22 2.87 3.89
N LEU A 131 15.26 3.31 3.18
CA LEU A 131 15.29 3.40 1.71
C LEU A 131 15.42 2.03 1.03
N ASP A 132 15.92 1.03 1.74
CA ASP A 132 16.20 -0.29 1.20
C ASP A 132 15.03 -1.27 1.38
N ALA A 133 13.98 -0.85 2.08
CA ALA A 133 12.75 -1.63 2.24
C ALA A 133 12.14 -1.94 0.88
N LYS A 134 11.83 -3.22 0.62
CA LYS A 134 11.31 -3.70 -0.67
C LYS A 134 9.83 -4.05 -0.59
N ARG A 135 9.07 -3.67 -1.60
CA ARG A 135 7.64 -3.93 -1.71
C ARG A 135 7.25 -4.33 -3.12
N ASP A 136 6.24 -5.17 -3.19
CA ASP A 136 5.48 -5.45 -4.40
C ASP A 136 4.36 -4.41 -4.52
N TRP A 137 4.50 -3.51 -5.50
CA TRP A 137 3.57 -2.41 -5.76
C TRP A 137 2.86 -2.61 -7.08
N GLY A 138 1.53 -2.72 -7.03
CA GLY A 138 0.67 -2.65 -8.21
C GLY A 138 -0.26 -1.43 -8.21
N HIS A 139 -1.08 -1.29 -9.26
CA HIS A 139 -2.02 -0.19 -9.36
C HIS A 139 -3.40 -0.56 -8.76
N ALA A 140 -3.96 0.31 -7.93
CA ALA A 140 -5.23 0.05 -7.22
C ALA A 140 -6.41 -0.32 -8.13
N ARG A 141 -6.44 0.22 -9.36
CA ARG A 141 -7.46 -0.09 -10.37
C ARG A 141 -7.52 -1.57 -10.73
N ASP A 142 -6.36 -2.20 -10.92
CA ASP A 142 -6.28 -3.63 -11.28
C ASP A 142 -6.67 -4.51 -10.09
N TYR A 143 -6.36 -4.06 -8.88
CA TYR A 143 -6.64 -4.79 -7.65
C TYR A 143 -8.14 -4.76 -7.31
N ILE A 144 -8.85 -3.66 -7.58
CA ILE A 144 -10.30 -3.57 -7.37
C ILE A 144 -11.07 -4.47 -8.34
N GLU A 145 -10.61 -4.63 -9.58
CA GLU A 145 -11.16 -5.61 -10.53
C GLU A 145 -11.11 -7.02 -9.91
N MET A 146 -10.01 -7.36 -9.25
CA MET A 146 -9.85 -8.66 -8.58
C MET A 146 -10.80 -8.84 -7.40
N GLN A 147 -11.02 -7.80 -6.57
CA GLN A 147 -11.99 -7.87 -5.46
C GLN A 147 -13.39 -8.19 -5.97
N TRP A 148 -13.79 -7.55 -7.07
CA TRP A 148 -15.06 -7.83 -7.73
C TRP A 148 -15.10 -9.24 -8.32
N LEU A 149 -14.07 -9.66 -9.06
CA LEU A 149 -13.98 -11.00 -9.67
C LEU A 149 -14.09 -12.12 -8.63
N MET A 150 -13.44 -11.98 -7.48
CA MET A 150 -13.52 -12.95 -6.37
C MET A 150 -14.95 -13.15 -5.86
N LEU A 151 -15.81 -12.13 -5.96
CA LEU A 151 -17.22 -12.22 -5.58
C LEU A 151 -18.11 -12.78 -6.69
N GLN A 152 -17.59 -13.05 -7.89
CA GLN A 152 -18.36 -13.60 -9.02
C GLN A 152 -18.24 -15.12 -9.16
N GLN A 153 -17.41 -15.77 -8.36
CA GLN A 153 -17.16 -17.21 -8.49
C GLN A 153 -18.32 -18.04 -7.97
N ASP A 154 -18.32 -19.33 -8.29
CA ASP A 154 -19.32 -20.26 -7.75
C ASP A 154 -19.07 -20.49 -6.25
N GLU A 155 -17.81 -20.68 -5.86
CA GLU A 155 -17.39 -20.96 -4.48
C GLU A 155 -16.48 -19.87 -3.91
N PRO A 156 -16.62 -19.52 -2.61
CA PRO A 156 -15.78 -18.53 -1.96
C PRO A 156 -14.37 -19.07 -1.69
N GLU A 157 -13.35 -18.40 -2.20
CA GLU A 157 -11.94 -18.75 -1.98
C GLU A 157 -11.07 -17.53 -1.65
N ASP A 158 -10.03 -17.76 -0.86
CA ASP A 158 -9.02 -16.74 -0.56
C ASP A 158 -7.95 -16.69 -1.67
N PHE A 159 -7.47 -15.50 -2.01
CA PHE A 159 -6.49 -15.29 -3.08
C PHE A 159 -5.40 -14.28 -2.69
N CYS A 160 -4.16 -14.63 -3.00
CA CYS A 160 -3.02 -13.72 -3.03
C CYS A 160 -3.11 -12.85 -4.29
N ILE A 161 -3.01 -11.53 -4.11
CA ILE A 161 -3.15 -10.55 -5.20
C ILE A 161 -1.92 -9.65 -5.16
N ALA A 162 -1.05 -9.82 -6.14
CA ALA A 162 0.29 -9.25 -6.19
C ALA A 162 0.76 -9.10 -7.64
N THR A 163 1.78 -8.28 -7.87
CA THR A 163 2.41 -8.19 -9.20
C THR A 163 3.45 -9.27 -9.44
N GLY A 164 4.07 -9.79 -8.38
CA GLY A 164 5.22 -10.69 -8.47
C GLY A 164 6.54 -9.97 -8.74
N MET A 165 6.56 -8.64 -8.65
CA MET A 165 7.73 -7.79 -8.83
C MET A 165 7.95 -6.95 -7.58
N GLN A 166 9.21 -6.80 -7.15
CA GLN A 166 9.56 -5.98 -5.98
C GLN A 166 10.51 -4.84 -6.34
N TYR A 167 10.31 -3.70 -5.70
CA TYR A 167 11.16 -2.52 -5.82
C TYR A 167 11.45 -1.96 -4.43
N SER A 168 12.61 -1.33 -4.25
CA SER A 168 12.94 -0.63 -3.02
C SER A 168 12.27 0.76 -2.96
N VAL A 169 12.19 1.35 -1.77
CA VAL A 169 11.80 2.76 -1.61
C VAL A 169 12.73 3.68 -2.41
N ARG A 170 14.03 3.37 -2.44
CA ARG A 170 15.01 4.06 -3.27
C ARG A 170 14.70 3.97 -4.76
N ASP A 171 14.34 2.79 -5.26
CA ASP A 171 13.95 2.61 -6.67
C ASP A 171 12.76 3.52 -6.99
N PHE A 172 11.74 3.53 -6.12
CA PHE A 172 10.58 4.41 -6.29
C PHE A 172 10.99 5.89 -6.39
N VAL A 173 11.88 6.37 -5.50
CA VAL A 173 12.43 7.73 -5.57
C VAL A 173 13.14 7.97 -6.91
N ASN A 174 13.98 7.04 -7.35
CA ASN A 174 14.72 7.17 -8.62
C ASN A 174 13.77 7.27 -9.83
N PHE A 175 12.73 6.44 -9.89
CA PHE A 175 11.71 6.50 -10.94
C PHE A 175 10.93 7.81 -10.90
N ALA A 176 10.51 8.27 -9.72
CA ALA A 176 9.79 9.53 -9.58
C ALA A 176 10.66 10.75 -9.96
N CYS A 177 11.94 10.76 -9.56
CA CYS A 177 12.91 11.78 -9.97
C CYS A 177 13.11 11.77 -11.49
N LYS A 178 13.21 10.58 -12.11
CA LYS A 178 13.33 10.45 -13.57
C LYS A 178 12.14 11.06 -14.30
N GLU A 179 10.92 10.79 -13.86
CA GLU A 179 9.69 11.37 -14.45
C GLU A 179 9.60 12.89 -14.26
N LEU A 180 10.26 13.45 -13.24
CA LEU A 180 10.35 14.90 -12.99
C LEU A 180 11.62 15.53 -13.57
N GLU A 181 12.43 14.78 -14.31
CA GLU A 181 13.72 15.25 -14.84
C GLU A 181 14.62 15.84 -13.73
N ILE A 182 14.73 15.14 -12.60
CA ILE A 182 15.63 15.46 -11.49
C ILE A 182 16.78 14.46 -11.50
N ALA A 183 18.01 14.95 -11.68
CA ALA A 183 19.21 14.13 -11.72
C ALA A 183 19.72 13.83 -10.30
N ILE A 184 19.13 12.82 -9.63
CA ILE A 184 19.51 12.46 -8.26
C ILE A 184 20.78 11.60 -8.18
N LYS A 185 21.65 11.89 -7.20
CA LYS A 185 22.82 11.08 -6.81
C LYS A 185 22.76 10.74 -5.33
N TRP A 186 23.05 9.49 -5.00
CA TRP A 186 23.06 9.02 -3.61
C TRP A 186 24.46 9.17 -3.00
N SER A 187 24.54 9.65 -1.77
CA SER A 187 25.77 9.80 -1.00
C SER A 187 25.55 9.45 0.47
N GLY A 188 26.54 8.84 1.11
CA GLY A 188 26.44 8.34 2.47
C GLY A 188 25.83 6.95 2.55
N SER A 189 25.47 6.52 3.77
CA SER A 189 24.86 5.22 4.04
C SER A 189 24.02 5.24 5.31
N GLY A 190 23.01 4.37 5.38
CA GLY A 190 22.10 4.27 6.53
C GLY A 190 21.42 5.59 6.83
N VAL A 191 21.41 6.00 8.11
CA VAL A 191 20.80 7.27 8.54
C VAL A 191 21.49 8.53 7.99
N ASN A 192 22.73 8.40 7.53
CA ASN A 192 23.48 9.52 6.94
C ASN A 192 23.33 9.57 5.42
N GLU A 193 22.56 8.67 4.83
CA GLU A 193 22.34 8.64 3.40
C GLU A 193 21.45 9.79 2.93
N LYS A 194 21.84 10.39 1.80
CA LYS A 194 21.18 11.55 1.20
C LYS A 194 21.06 11.36 -0.30
N GLY A 195 19.96 11.87 -0.85
CA GLY A 195 19.76 12.06 -2.27
C GLY A 195 20.05 13.51 -2.63
N ILE A 196 21.11 13.73 -3.40
CA ILE A 196 21.61 15.04 -3.83
C ILE A 196 21.12 15.29 -5.25
N ASP A 197 20.48 16.44 -5.48
CA ASP A 197 20.18 16.90 -6.82
C ASP A 197 21.48 17.36 -7.51
N SER A 198 21.81 16.76 -8.66
CA SER A 198 23.06 17.03 -9.36
C SER A 198 23.15 18.43 -9.95
N GLU A 199 22.00 19.07 -10.21
CA GLU A 199 21.97 20.42 -10.80
C GLU A 199 22.19 21.49 -9.73
N SER A 200 21.43 21.43 -8.63
CA SER A 200 21.57 22.40 -7.52
C SER A 200 22.71 22.08 -6.55
N GLY A 201 23.12 20.81 -6.44
CA GLY A 201 24.04 20.33 -5.41
C GLY A 201 23.40 20.16 -4.02
N GLU A 202 22.09 20.39 -3.90
CA GLU A 202 21.36 20.37 -2.64
C GLU A 202 20.86 18.96 -2.27
N ALA A 203 20.76 18.67 -0.97
CA ALA A 203 20.21 17.42 -0.47
C ALA A 203 18.66 17.47 -0.45
N ILE A 204 18.04 16.94 -1.50
CA ILE A 204 16.58 16.91 -1.66
C ILE A 204 15.91 15.71 -0.97
N ILE A 205 16.67 14.64 -0.68
CA ILE A 205 16.22 13.51 0.13
C ILE A 205 17.16 13.32 1.32
N ALA A 206 16.60 13.08 2.50
CA ALA A 206 17.35 12.71 3.70
C ALA A 206 16.65 11.58 4.47
N VAL A 207 17.43 10.78 5.19
CA VAL A 207 16.91 9.75 6.10
C VAL A 207 16.71 10.34 7.49
N ASP A 208 15.56 10.06 8.11
CA ASP A 208 15.24 10.47 9.48
C ASP A 208 14.80 9.25 10.32
N PRO A 209 15.51 8.94 11.42
CA PRO A 209 15.20 7.84 12.32
C PRO A 209 13.75 7.78 12.81
N ARG A 210 13.06 8.93 12.89
CA ARG A 210 11.67 9.01 13.34
C ARG A 210 10.68 8.28 12.42
N TYR A 211 11.06 8.06 11.15
CA TYR A 211 10.22 7.32 10.20
C TYR A 211 10.50 5.80 10.18
N PHE A 212 11.45 5.30 10.97
CA PHE A 212 11.67 3.87 11.11
C PHE A 212 10.57 3.24 11.98
N ARG A 213 10.17 2.03 11.63
CA ARG A 213 9.18 1.29 12.42
C ARG A 213 9.88 0.57 13.59
N PRO A 214 9.22 0.42 14.76
CA PRO A 214 9.74 -0.42 15.84
C PRO A 214 10.01 -1.87 15.40
N THR A 215 9.17 -2.36 14.48
CA THR A 215 9.25 -3.69 13.89
C THR A 215 9.09 -3.56 12.38
N GLU A 216 10.21 -3.42 11.67
CA GLU A 216 10.21 -3.27 10.22
C GLU A 216 9.79 -4.57 9.52
N VAL A 217 9.16 -4.39 8.35
CA VAL A 217 8.92 -5.47 7.38
C VAL A 217 9.87 -5.19 6.23
N ASP A 218 10.93 -5.98 6.09
CA ASP A 218 12.02 -5.65 5.17
C ASP A 218 11.63 -5.90 3.71
N SER A 219 10.91 -6.98 3.44
CA SER A 219 10.56 -7.43 2.09
C SER A 219 9.18 -8.08 2.05
N LEU A 220 8.39 -7.72 1.05
CA LEU A 220 7.12 -8.36 0.70
C LEU A 220 7.10 -8.58 -0.81
N LEU A 221 6.90 -9.83 -1.24
CA LEU A 221 6.84 -10.23 -2.65
C LEU A 221 5.79 -11.33 -2.79
N GLY A 222 4.73 -11.08 -3.54
CA GLY A 222 3.60 -12.00 -3.62
C GLY A 222 3.66 -12.92 -4.84
N ASP A 223 3.16 -14.13 -4.68
CA ASP A 223 2.88 -15.06 -5.77
C ASP A 223 1.36 -15.17 -5.98
N ALA A 224 0.88 -14.56 -7.06
CA ALA A 224 -0.52 -14.57 -7.46
C ALA A 224 -0.84 -15.68 -8.49
N THR A 225 -0.09 -16.79 -8.51
CA THR A 225 -0.32 -17.90 -9.45
C THR A 225 -1.75 -18.45 -9.36
N LYS A 226 -2.27 -18.66 -8.15
CA LYS A 226 -3.65 -19.13 -7.94
C LYS A 226 -4.69 -18.20 -8.59
N ALA A 227 -4.51 -16.88 -8.42
CA ALA A 227 -5.40 -15.87 -9.03
C ALA A 227 -5.33 -15.91 -10.56
N ARG A 228 -4.14 -16.05 -11.14
CA ARG A 228 -3.97 -16.19 -12.60
C ARG A 228 -4.67 -17.44 -13.14
N GLU A 229 -4.43 -18.59 -12.50
CA GLU A 229 -4.91 -19.88 -12.98
C GLU A 229 -6.43 -20.02 -12.86
N LYS A 230 -7.01 -19.59 -11.73
CA LYS A 230 -8.45 -19.73 -11.49
C LYS A 230 -9.29 -18.59 -12.06
N LEU A 231 -8.78 -17.35 -12.01
CA LEU A 231 -9.56 -16.15 -12.30
C LEU A 231 -9.10 -15.43 -13.56
N GLY A 232 -8.03 -15.90 -14.21
CA GLY A 232 -7.46 -15.25 -15.40
C GLY A 232 -6.92 -13.85 -15.13
N TRP A 233 -6.74 -13.47 -13.87
CA TRP A 233 -6.35 -12.12 -13.49
C TRP A 233 -4.83 -11.95 -13.56
N THR A 234 -4.39 -10.87 -14.22
CA THR A 234 -3.00 -10.40 -14.21
C THR A 234 -2.99 -8.88 -14.04
N PRO A 235 -1.97 -8.31 -13.36
CA PRO A 235 -1.80 -6.85 -13.33
C PRO A 235 -1.59 -6.33 -14.76
N LYS A 236 -2.25 -5.23 -15.09
CA LYS A 236 -2.23 -4.61 -16.43
C LYS A 236 -1.33 -3.38 -16.44
N ILE A 237 -1.36 -2.60 -15.36
CA ILE A 237 -0.60 -1.36 -15.20
C ILE A 237 0.76 -1.68 -14.57
N THR A 238 1.85 -1.27 -15.20
CA THR A 238 3.19 -1.53 -14.68
C THR A 238 3.55 -0.59 -13.53
N PHE A 239 4.63 -0.93 -12.82
CA PHE A 239 5.19 -0.08 -11.77
C PHE A 239 5.54 1.32 -12.29
N GLU A 240 6.19 1.39 -13.46
CA GLU A 240 6.60 2.65 -14.09
C GLU A 240 5.40 3.50 -14.50
N GLU A 241 4.37 2.88 -15.08
CA GLU A 241 3.12 3.58 -15.46
C GLU A 241 2.41 4.15 -14.23
N MET A 242 2.33 3.37 -13.14
CA MET A 242 1.77 3.82 -11.87
C MET A 242 2.55 5.01 -11.28
N VAL A 243 3.88 4.94 -11.22
CA VAL A 243 4.71 6.04 -10.71
C VAL A 243 4.51 7.29 -11.55
N LYS A 244 4.51 7.14 -12.89
CA LYS A 244 4.27 8.24 -13.83
C LYS A 244 2.90 8.89 -13.64
N GLU A 245 1.83 8.10 -13.47
CA GLU A 245 0.49 8.63 -13.23
C GLU A 245 0.41 9.43 -11.93
N MET A 246 1.02 8.93 -10.86
CA MET A 246 1.08 9.61 -9.56
C MET A 246 1.86 10.92 -9.65
N VAL A 247 3.07 10.90 -10.23
CA VAL A 247 3.90 12.10 -10.43
C VAL A 247 3.18 13.14 -11.29
N SER A 248 2.58 12.72 -12.40
CA SER A 248 1.84 13.61 -13.32
C SER A 248 0.64 14.28 -12.64
N THR A 249 0.01 13.61 -11.67
CA THR A 249 -1.08 14.20 -10.89
C THR A 249 -0.53 15.19 -9.87
N ASP A 250 0.47 14.79 -9.09
CA ASP A 250 1.00 15.61 -8.00
C ASP A 250 1.73 16.86 -8.50
N ILE A 251 2.38 16.82 -9.67
CA ILE A 251 2.98 18.02 -10.27
C ILE A 251 1.93 19.05 -10.70
N LYS A 252 0.76 18.61 -11.19
CA LYS A 252 -0.35 19.51 -11.51
C LYS A 252 -0.95 20.14 -10.26
N GLU A 253 -1.07 19.37 -9.17
CA GLU A 253 -1.48 19.90 -7.87
C GLU A 253 -0.49 20.94 -7.35
N ALA A 254 0.80 20.64 -7.41
CA ALA A 254 1.86 21.57 -6.97
C ALA A 254 1.94 22.83 -7.85
N GLN A 255 1.69 22.74 -9.16
CA GLN A 255 1.61 23.90 -10.06
C GLN A 255 0.45 24.84 -9.69
N ARG A 256 -0.71 24.28 -9.29
CA ARG A 256 -1.84 25.09 -8.80
C ARG A 256 -1.46 25.81 -7.51
N GLU A 257 -0.79 25.13 -6.58
CA GLU A 257 -0.26 25.75 -5.36
C GLU A 257 0.71 26.89 -5.67
N GLN A 258 1.65 26.66 -6.58
CA GLN A 258 2.64 27.65 -6.98
C GLN A 258 1.97 28.89 -7.58
N LEU A 259 0.99 28.70 -8.46
CA LEU A 259 0.23 29.79 -9.06
C LEU A 259 -0.53 30.59 -8.01
N CYS A 260 -1.23 29.93 -7.08
CA CYS A 260 -1.92 30.57 -5.96
C CYS A 260 -0.96 31.46 -5.13
N LYS A 261 0.22 30.94 -4.80
CA LYS A 261 1.27 31.70 -4.09
C LYS A 261 1.75 32.91 -4.89
N GLN A 262 1.92 32.78 -6.20
CA GLN A 262 2.36 33.88 -7.07
C GLN A 262 1.33 35.01 -7.18
N ILE A 263 0.04 34.69 -7.17
CA ILE A 263 -1.05 35.67 -7.26
C ILE A 263 -1.55 36.18 -5.90
N GLY A 264 -0.92 35.75 -4.79
CA GLY A 264 -1.23 36.21 -3.42
C GLY A 264 -2.52 35.64 -2.84
N THR A 265 -2.96 34.46 -3.27
CA THR A 265 -4.18 33.79 -2.79
C THR A 265 -3.84 32.44 -2.15
N GLU A 266 -4.58 32.03 -1.13
CA GLU A 266 -4.47 30.67 -0.56
C GLU A 266 -5.26 29.65 -1.38
N LEU A 267 -4.79 28.39 -1.40
CA LEU A 267 -5.56 27.28 -1.96
C LEU A 267 -6.80 27.02 -1.08
N PRO A 268 -7.96 26.70 -1.66
CA PRO A 268 -9.06 26.10 -0.89
C PRO A 268 -8.55 24.79 -0.26
N GLY A 269 -8.67 24.69 1.07
CA GLY A 269 -8.29 23.51 1.84
C GLY A 269 -9.16 22.30 1.57
#